data_AF-A0A919A4Q0-F1
#
_entry.id   AF-A0A919A4Q0-F1
#
_cell.length_a   1.000
_cell.length_b   1.000
_cell.length_c   1.000
_cell.angle_alpha   90.00
_cell.angle_beta   90.00
_cell.angle_gamma   90.00
#
_symmetry.space_group_name_H-M   'P 1'
#
loop_
_entity.id
_entity.type
_entity.pdbx_description
1 polymer ?
#
loop_
_entity_poly.entity_id
_entity_poly.type
_entity_poly.pdbx_seq_one_letter_code
_entity_poly.pdbx_strand_id
1 'polypeptide(L)'
;MSGVIAAVTVRAAQRAKELGADQALEALRHELEMLPRLGVLLGPSRPDGVEVRKTRIEPAGGVPGLAVAYVYTPAPPPPTVAITSVTPDDGVPE
;
A
#
# COMPACT_ATOMS: atom_id res chain seq x y z
N MET A 1 8.81 5.55 -18.32
CA MET A 1 7.82 4.65 -17.69
C MET A 1 8.48 4.05 -16.47
N SER A 2 7.98 4.35 -15.28
CA SER A 2 8.41 3.70 -14.04
C SER A 2 8.18 2.19 -14.22
N GLY A 3 9.25 1.39 -14.20
CA GLY A 3 9.15 -0.07 -14.34
C GLY A 3 8.73 -0.76 -13.03
N VAL A 4 8.09 -0.04 -12.10
CA VAL A 4 7.68 -0.59 -10.79
C VAL A 4 6.48 -1.51 -10.99
N ILE A 5 6.51 -2.69 -10.35
CA ILE A 5 5.38 -3.62 -10.33
C ILE A 5 4.76 -3.62 -8.94
N ALA A 6 3.47 -3.26 -8.84
CA ALA A 6 2.74 -3.31 -7.59
C ALA A 6 1.78 -4.51 -7.56
N ALA A 7 1.87 -5.32 -6.52
CA ALA A 7 1.04 -6.49 -6.30
C ALA A 7 0.30 -6.40 -4.95
N VAL A 8 -0.95 -6.85 -4.95
CA VAL A 8 -1.75 -7.03 -3.74
C VAL A 8 -1.63 -8.47 -3.29
N THR A 9 -1.19 -8.69 -2.05
CA THR A 9 -1.17 -10.04 -1.48
C THR A 9 -2.59 -10.58 -1.31
N VAL A 10 -2.76 -11.91 -1.39
CA VAL A 10 -4.07 -12.57 -1.22
C VAL A 10 -4.78 -12.14 0.07
N ARG A 11 -4.01 -11.98 1.16
CA ARG A 11 -4.55 -11.54 2.46
C ARG A 11 -5.07 -10.10 2.41
N ALA A 12 -4.33 -9.18 1.79
CA ALA A 12 -4.75 -7.80 1.64
C ALA A 12 -5.98 -7.67 0.72
N ALA A 13 -6.01 -8.42 -0.38
CA ALA A 13 -7.16 -8.46 -1.29
C ALA A 13 -8.43 -8.98 -0.59
N GLN A 14 -8.32 -10.10 0.13
CA GLN A 14 -9.43 -10.66 0.89
C GLN A 14 -9.94 -9.66 1.95
N ARG A 15 -9.01 -8.98 2.64
CA ARG A 15 -9.37 -7.99 3.65
C ARG A 15 -10.05 -6.75 3.06
N ALA A 16 -9.58 -6.24 1.93
CA ALA A 16 -10.25 -5.14 1.25
C ALA A 16 -11.65 -5.53 0.77
N LYS A 17 -11.84 -6.76 0.29
CA LYS A 17 -13.16 -7.27 -0.09
C LYS A 17 -14.13 -7.30 1.10
N GLU A 18 -13.68 -7.75 2.28
CA GLU A 18 -14.49 -7.73 3.51
C GLU A 18 -14.90 -6.32 3.94
N LEU A 19 -14.09 -5.32 3.58
CA LEU A 19 -14.32 -3.91 3.90
C LEU A 19 -15.01 -3.13 2.77
N GLY A 20 -15.36 -3.79 1.65
CA GLY A 20 -15.96 -3.15 0.48
C GLY A 20 -15.04 -2.20 -0.28
N ALA A 21 -13.72 -2.39 -0.17
CA ALA A 21 -12.69 -1.46 -0.64
C ALA A 21 -11.84 -2.00 -1.80
N ASP A 22 -12.31 -3.02 -2.51
CA ASP A 22 -11.57 -3.66 -3.62
C ASP A 22 -11.19 -2.66 -4.72
N GLN A 23 -12.12 -1.83 -5.17
CA GLN A 23 -11.84 -0.81 -6.19
C GLN A 23 -10.85 0.26 -5.69
N ALA A 24 -10.99 0.70 -4.44
CA ALA A 24 -10.10 1.71 -3.87
C ALA A 24 -8.67 1.15 -3.68
N LEU A 25 -8.55 -0.13 -3.30
CA LEU A 25 -7.26 -0.81 -3.19
C LEU A 25 -6.59 -0.97 -4.56
N GLU A 26 -7.35 -1.28 -5.61
CA GLU A 26 -6.84 -1.39 -6.97
C GLU A 26 -6.38 -0.03 -7.52
N ALA A 27 -7.12 1.04 -7.23
CA ALA A 27 -6.69 2.40 -7.55
C ALA A 27 -5.37 2.76 -6.85
N LEU A 28 -5.25 2.44 -5.56
CA LEU A 28 -4.01 2.62 -4.81
C LEU A 28 -2.86 1.78 -5.38
N ARG A 29 -3.14 0.54 -5.81
CA ARG A 29 -2.14 -0.33 -6.44
C ARG A 29 -1.53 0.35 -7.68
N HIS A 30 -2.37 0.90 -8.56
CA HIS A 30 -1.92 1.66 -9.72
C HIS A 30 -1.14 2.93 -9.34
N GLU A 31 -1.59 3.65 -8.32
CA GLU A 31 -0.87 4.82 -7.82
C GLU A 31 0.53 4.45 -7.33
N LEU A 32 0.70 3.32 -6.65
CA LEU A 32 2.00 2.83 -6.17
C LEU A 32 2.95 2.40 -7.29
N GLU A 33 2.46 2.04 -8.48
CA GLU A 33 3.31 1.83 -9.67
C GLU A 33 3.93 3.15 -10.16
N MET A 34 3.20 4.26 -9.98
CA MET A 34 3.65 5.61 -10.35
C MET A 34 4.47 6.28 -9.23
N LEU A 35 4.06 6.08 -7.98
CA LEU A 35 4.60 6.72 -6.77
C LEU A 35 4.92 5.64 -5.70
N PRO A 36 5.98 4.83 -5.91
CA PRO A 36 6.30 3.70 -5.00
C PRO A 36 6.61 4.11 -3.56
N ARG A 37 6.94 5.39 -3.32
CA ARG A 37 7.24 5.96 -2.00
C ARG A 37 6.10 6.80 -1.43
N LEU A 38 4.86 6.60 -1.88
CA LEU A 38 3.68 7.23 -1.28
C LEU A 38 3.60 7.00 0.24
N GLY A 39 2.99 7.94 0.97
CA GLY A 39 2.84 7.83 2.42
C GLY A 39 4.15 7.92 3.21
N VAL A 40 4.19 7.31 4.39
CA VAL A 40 5.27 7.41 5.36
C VAL A 40 6.12 6.14 5.45
N LEU A 41 7.39 6.28 5.83
CA LEU A 41 8.28 5.16 6.12
C LEU A 41 8.03 4.67 7.55
N LEU A 42 7.82 3.36 7.70
CA LEU A 42 7.71 2.71 9.00
C LEU A 42 9.05 2.12 9.43
N GLY A 43 9.61 2.68 10.50
CA GLY A 43 10.88 2.23 11.07
C GLY A 43 12.11 2.69 10.27
N PRO A 44 13.30 2.19 10.61
CA PRO A 44 14.54 2.60 9.98
C PRO A 44 14.71 2.01 8.58
N SER A 45 15.43 2.73 7.71
CA SER A 45 15.85 2.20 6.40
C SER A 45 16.74 0.97 6.58
N ARG A 46 16.45 -0.08 5.81
CA ARG A 46 17.23 -1.32 5.85
C ARG A 46 18.45 -1.22 4.93
N PRO A 47 19.58 -1.90 5.25
CA PRO A 47 20.78 -1.87 4.41
C PRO A 47 20.58 -2.38 2.98
N ASP A 48 19.58 -3.25 2.77
CA ASP A 48 19.19 -3.77 1.45
C ASP A 48 18.31 -2.79 0.65
N GLY A 49 18.00 -1.62 1.21
CA GLY A 49 17.14 -0.61 0.60
C GLY A 49 15.64 -0.94 0.66
N VAL A 50 15.24 -2.04 1.31
CA VAL A 50 13.83 -2.41 1.47
C VAL A 50 13.16 -1.46 2.46
N GLU A 51 12.04 -0.89 2.05
CA GLU A 51 11.26 0.06 2.83
C GLU A 51 9.92 -0.57 3.22
N VAL A 52 9.56 -0.54 4.51
CA VAL A 52 8.19 -0.80 4.95
C VAL A 52 7.49 0.54 5.03
N ARG A 53 6.37 0.71 4.35
CA ARG A 53 5.67 1.99 4.25
C ARG A 53 4.21 1.83 4.61
N LYS A 54 3.60 2.94 5.04
CA LYS A 54 2.17 3.05 5.30
C LYS A 54 1.61 4.25 4.56
N THR A 55 0.45 4.05 3.95
CA THR A 55 -0.35 5.09 3.32
C THR A 55 -1.81 4.90 3.73
N ARG A 56 -2.67 5.80 3.25
CA ARG A 56 -4.09 5.82 3.56
C ARG A 56 -4.93 5.77 2.29
N ILE A 57 -6.09 5.11 2.38
CA ILE A 57 -7.23 5.31 1.49
C ILE A 57 -8.25 6.16 2.25
N GLU A 58 -8.61 7.32 1.71
CA GLU A 58 -9.62 8.19 2.33
C GLU A 58 -11.03 7.57 2.26
N PRO A 59 -11.90 7.87 3.23
CA PRO A 59 -13.27 7.35 3.23
C PRO A 59 -14.04 7.84 2.00
N ALA A 60 -14.75 6.94 1.33
CA ALA A 60 -15.56 7.25 0.16
C ALA A 60 -16.71 6.25 0.00
N GLY A 61 -17.89 6.73 -0.41
CA GLY A 61 -19.00 5.85 -0.83
C GLY A 61 -19.47 4.81 0.20
N GLY A 62 -19.32 5.08 1.50
CA GLY A 62 -19.67 4.14 2.58
C GLY A 62 -18.53 3.20 3.01
N VAL A 63 -17.36 3.28 2.36
CA VAL A 63 -16.14 2.62 2.79
C VAL A 63 -15.46 3.48 3.86
N PRO A 64 -15.07 2.93 5.03
CA PRO A 64 -14.31 3.68 6.03
C PRO A 64 -12.93 4.06 5.49
N GLY A 65 -12.27 5.04 6.12
CA GLY A 65 -10.86 5.29 5.84
C GLY A 65 -10.04 4.04 6.17
N LEU A 66 -9.04 3.72 5.37
CA LEU A 66 -8.21 2.53 5.54
C LEU A 66 -6.74 2.90 5.61
N ALA A 67 -6.03 2.28 6.56
CA ALA A 67 -4.59 2.25 6.58
C ALA A 67 -4.09 1.08 5.72
N VAL A 68 -3.13 1.35 4.84
CA VAL A 68 -2.53 0.37 3.95
C VAL A 68 -1.03 0.31 4.20
N ALA A 69 -0.55 -0.85 4.63
CA ALA A 69 0.87 -1.11 4.77
C ALA A 69 1.40 -1.92 3.59
N TYR A 70 2.58 -1.54 3.11
CA TYR A 70 3.21 -2.19 1.97
C TYR A 70 4.74 -2.21 2.10
N VAL A 71 5.36 -3.07 1.31
CA VAL A 71 6.82 -3.17 1.21
C VAL A 71 7.24 -2.67 -0.16
N TYR A 72 8.19 -1.74 -0.20
CA TYR A 72 8.86 -1.31 -1.42
C TYR A 72 10.27 -1.88 -1.48
N THR A 73 10.58 -2.57 -2.58
CA THR A 73 11.86 -3.20 -2.85
C THR A 73 12.46 -2.56 -4.11
N PRO A 74 13.50 -1.70 -3.98
CA PRO A 74 14.06 -0.98 -5.12
C PRO A 74 14.95 -1.83 -6.03
N ALA A 75 15.44 -2.99 -5.54
CA ALA A 75 16.38 -3.84 -6.26
C ALA A 75 16.12 -5.35 -6.00
N PRO A 76 16.46 -6.23 -6.97
CA PRO A 76 16.90 -5.90 -8.33
C PRO A 76 15.76 -5.31 -9.18
N PRO A 77 16.06 -4.58 -10.28
CA PRO A 77 15.03 -4.13 -11.20
C PRO A 77 14.27 -5.31 -11.85
N PRO A 78 12.95 -5.18 -12.11
CA PRO A 78 12.12 -4.02 -11.79
C PRO A 78 11.88 -3.85 -10.27
N PRO A 79 11.85 -2.61 -9.74
CA PRO A 79 11.41 -2.38 -8.37
C PRO A 79 10.01 -2.94 -8.13
N THR A 80 9.73 -3.39 -6.92
CA THR A 80 8.43 -4.00 -6.58
C THR A 80 7.78 -3.35 -5.38
N VAL A 81 6.45 -3.31 -5.39
CA VAL A 81 5.61 -2.93 -4.26
C VAL A 81 4.71 -4.11 -3.92
N ALA A 82 4.71 -4.54 -2.67
CA ALA A 82 3.81 -5.58 -2.17
C ALA A 82 2.91 -5.02 -1.08
N ILE A 83 1.61 -4.90 -1.37
CA ILE A 83 0.61 -4.49 -0.37
C ILE A 83 0.31 -5.68 0.54
N THR A 84 0.67 -5.56 1.81
CA THR A 84 0.66 -6.67 2.78
C THR A 84 -0.49 -6.59 3.77
N SER A 85 -1.00 -5.39 4.05
CA SER A 85 -2.06 -5.20 5.03
C SER A 85 -3.00 -4.06 4.67
N VAL A 86 -4.28 -4.26 4.97
CA VAL A 86 -5.35 -3.27 4.88
C VAL A 86 -6.12 -3.34 6.20
N THR A 87 -6.18 -2.24 6.93
CA THR A 87 -6.91 -2.16 8.19
C THR A 87 -7.82 -0.94 8.19
N PRO A 88 -8.98 -0.97 8.85
CA PRO A 88 -9.70 0.25 9.18
C PRO A 88 -8.74 1.26 9.79
N ASP A 89 -8.85 2.51 9.36
CA ASP A 89 -8.15 3.63 9.97
C ASP A 89 -9.02 4.18 11.09
N ASP A 90 -8.52 4.12 12.31
CA ASP A 90 -9.22 4.58 13.51
C ASP A 90 -9.25 6.12 13.59
N GLY A 91 -8.67 6.81 12.59
CA GLY A 91 -8.64 8.27 12.51
C GLY A 91 -7.59 8.91 13.40
N VAL A 92 -6.67 8.11 13.97
CA VAL A 92 -5.53 8.64 14.73
C VAL A 92 -4.57 9.27 13.72
N PRO A 93 -4.33 10.60 13.79
CA PRO A 93 -3.34 11.25 12.93
C PRO A 93 -1.96 10.63 13.19
N GLU A 94 -1.21 10.35 12.12
CA GLU A 94 0.23 10.05 12.21
C GLU A 94 1.05 11.30 12.55
#